data_AF-A0A956JGY1-F1
#
_entry.id   AF-A0A956JGY1-F1
#
_cell.length_a   1.000
_cell.length_b   1.000
_cell.length_c   1.000
_cell.angle_alpha   90.00
_cell.angle_beta   90.00
_cell.angle_gamma   90.00
#
_symmetry.space_group_name_H-M   'P 1'
#
loop_
_entity.id
_entity.type
_entity.pdbx_description
1 polymer ?
#
loop_
_entity_poly.entity_id
_entity_poly.type
_entity_poly.pdbx_seq_one_letter_code
_entity_poly.pdbx_strand_id
1 'polypeptide(L)'
;MPRLAPVRVAARLGAALPLSLSLSLGLAGCGDLVAVGDSEGTAGGGVPAAVEFAFAEACATAGCHDAATRAAGLSLAGADLDAIVDGPSSAGVPMVTIGDVAGSYLAIKMLPDDVLSAQGLERVGGRMPPTGDFTSANNQTILAWIAGAEFPDEGGTDTTGDSGTSSGSGGSGGTGTGDDATFDADVWPILEMRCSCHFGGADEALNGGLSFPMDSAYAALVDAPSIDVPSMDLVEPNDPDNSYLLHKLKGTQGEVGGAGVQMPTGSALESGEIKLIEGWIAAGAPE
;
A
#
# COMPACT_ATOMS: atom_id res chain seq x y z
N MET A 1 30.47 -58.61 -19.09
CA MET A 1 31.23 -57.91 -20.16
C MET A 1 30.23 -57.00 -20.86
N PRO A 2 30.50 -55.70 -21.10
CA PRO A 2 31.78 -55.10 -21.45
C PRO A 2 32.31 -54.07 -20.42
N ARG A 3 33.62 -53.81 -20.54
CA ARG A 3 34.42 -52.86 -19.75
C ARG A 3 34.34 -51.46 -20.36
N LEU A 4 34.12 -50.44 -19.54
CA LEU A 4 34.29 -49.04 -19.89
C LEU A 4 35.79 -48.71 -20.00
N ALA A 5 36.19 -48.06 -21.09
CA ALA A 5 37.56 -47.58 -21.32
C ALA A 5 37.69 -46.10 -20.90
N PRO A 6 38.85 -45.64 -20.39
CA PRO A 6 39.05 -44.24 -20.01
C PRO A 6 39.44 -43.38 -21.22
N VAL A 7 38.77 -42.23 -21.38
CA VAL A 7 39.14 -41.18 -22.34
C VAL A 7 40.36 -40.42 -21.80
N ARG A 8 41.46 -40.41 -22.57
CA ARG A 8 42.69 -39.69 -22.26
C ARG A 8 42.68 -38.28 -22.85
N VAL A 9 43.03 -37.32 -22.01
CA VAL A 9 43.36 -35.93 -22.37
C VAL A 9 44.63 -35.91 -23.22
N ALA A 10 44.60 -35.22 -24.36
CA ALA A 10 45.78 -34.96 -25.19
C ALA A 10 46.05 -33.45 -25.25
N ALA A 11 47.09 -33.02 -24.54
CA ALA A 11 47.73 -31.73 -24.71
C ALA A 11 48.53 -31.70 -26.02
N ARG A 12 48.50 -30.58 -26.75
CA ARG A 12 49.52 -30.26 -27.76
C ARG A 12 50.08 -28.87 -27.49
N LEU A 13 51.37 -28.88 -27.15
CA LEU A 13 52.30 -27.76 -27.07
C LEU A 13 52.97 -27.52 -28.44
N GLY A 14 53.28 -26.26 -28.73
CA GLY A 14 54.18 -25.79 -29.80
C GLY A 14 53.78 -24.36 -30.24
N ALA A 15 54.29 -23.28 -29.64
CA ALA A 15 55.62 -22.64 -29.82
C ALA A 15 55.89 -22.25 -31.29
N ALA A 16 56.26 -21.02 -31.71
CA ALA A 16 56.67 -19.79 -31.03
C ALA A 16 56.59 -18.57 -32.00
N LEU A 17 56.34 -17.38 -31.42
CA LEU A 17 56.85 -15.98 -31.63
C LEU A 17 57.67 -15.57 -32.90
N PRO A 18 57.93 -14.25 -33.16
CA PRO A 18 57.42 -13.00 -32.56
C PRO A 18 57.14 -11.82 -33.56
N LEU A 19 56.40 -10.79 -33.15
CA LEU A 19 56.83 -9.40 -33.40
C LEU A 19 56.23 -8.43 -32.39
N SER A 20 57.15 -7.68 -31.79
CA SER A 20 57.05 -6.75 -30.67
C SER A 20 56.29 -5.47 -31.02
N LEU A 21 55.42 -5.01 -30.12
CA LEU A 21 55.33 -3.58 -29.83
C LEU A 21 55.01 -3.36 -28.35
N SER A 22 56.05 -2.94 -27.64
CA SER A 22 56.06 -2.57 -26.24
C SER A 22 55.32 -1.25 -26.02
N LEU A 23 54.36 -1.20 -25.09
CA LEU A 23 54.01 0.03 -24.40
C LEU A 23 53.71 -0.25 -22.93
N SER A 24 54.80 -0.14 -22.16
CA SER A 24 54.93 0.28 -20.75
C SER A 24 53.77 0.00 -19.77
N LEU A 25 54.09 -0.96 -18.90
CA LEU A 25 53.56 -1.19 -17.56
C LEU A 25 53.63 0.08 -16.69
N GLY A 26 52.53 0.40 -16.00
CA GLY A 26 52.47 1.36 -14.90
C GLY A 26 51.57 0.82 -13.79
N LEU A 27 52.12 -0.02 -12.92
CA LEU A 27 51.52 -0.36 -11.63
C LEU A 27 52.36 0.32 -10.55
N ALA A 28 51.89 1.47 -10.04
CA ALA A 28 52.32 2.06 -8.78
C ALA A 28 51.34 3.18 -8.40
N GLY A 29 50.74 3.09 -7.20
CA GLY A 29 50.10 4.24 -6.55
C GLY A 29 48.73 3.96 -5.95
N CYS A 30 48.67 3.15 -4.89
CA CYS A 30 47.72 3.44 -3.82
C CYS A 30 48.18 4.75 -3.16
N GLY A 31 47.26 5.71 -2.99
CA GLY A 31 47.46 6.88 -2.13
C GLY A 31 47.53 8.20 -2.88
N ASP A 32 46.37 8.70 -3.31
CA ASP A 32 46.08 10.14 -3.38
C ASP A 32 44.56 10.32 -3.22
N LEU A 33 44.07 10.04 -2.01
CA LEU A 33 42.81 10.61 -1.54
C LEU A 33 43.13 12.06 -1.16
N VAL A 34 42.96 12.99 -2.10
CA VAL A 34 42.75 14.39 -1.76
C VAL A 34 41.24 14.61 -1.71
N ALA A 35 40.78 14.85 -0.49
CA ALA A 35 39.46 15.37 -0.22
C ALA A 35 39.37 16.86 -0.62
N VAL A 36 38.11 17.26 -0.82
CA VAL A 36 37.58 18.63 -0.82
C VAL A 36 37.54 19.37 -2.16
N GLY A 37 36.42 19.16 -2.83
CA GLY A 37 35.55 20.25 -3.23
C GLY A 37 34.13 19.75 -3.06
N ASP A 38 33.46 20.20 -2.00
CA ASP A 38 32.08 19.85 -1.65
C ASP A 38 31.19 19.93 -2.88
N SER A 39 30.91 18.77 -3.48
CA SER A 39 29.70 18.63 -4.27
C SER A 39 28.65 18.29 -3.24
N GLU A 40 28.08 19.35 -2.67
CA GLU A 40 26.80 19.30 -1.99
C GLU A 40 25.80 18.71 -2.99
N GLY A 41 25.75 17.38 -3.04
CA GLY A 41 24.57 16.67 -3.50
C GLY A 41 23.47 17.14 -2.55
N THR A 42 22.52 17.87 -3.10
CA THR A 42 21.50 18.65 -2.40
C THR A 42 20.60 17.72 -1.56
N ALA A 43 21.10 17.26 -0.41
CA ALA A 43 20.33 16.73 0.69
C ALA A 43 19.84 17.93 1.51
N GLY A 44 18.83 18.62 0.99
CA GLY A 44 18.34 19.85 1.61
C GLY A 44 17.18 20.55 0.91
N GLY A 45 16.52 19.90 -0.05
CA GLY A 45 15.13 20.24 -0.39
C GLY A 45 14.24 19.38 0.48
N GLY A 46 13.23 19.94 1.12
CA GLY A 46 12.25 19.18 1.90
C GLY A 46 11.52 18.13 1.05
N VAL A 47 10.51 17.50 1.61
CA VAL A 47 9.70 16.53 0.86
C VAL A 47 9.12 17.21 -0.40
N PRO A 48 9.31 16.66 -1.62
CA PRO A 48 8.83 17.32 -2.83
C PRO A 48 7.30 17.49 -2.83
N ALA A 49 6.77 18.58 -3.39
CA ALA A 49 5.33 18.87 -3.36
C ALA A 49 4.44 17.74 -3.92
N ALA A 50 4.91 17.04 -4.97
CA ALA A 50 4.22 15.87 -5.52
C ALA A 50 4.16 14.70 -4.52
N VAL A 51 5.20 14.53 -3.71
CA VAL A 51 5.28 13.52 -2.66
C VAL A 51 4.43 13.91 -1.46
N GLU A 52 4.43 15.20 -1.07
CA GLU A 52 3.52 15.71 -0.04
C GLU A 52 2.06 15.50 -0.42
N PHE A 53 1.69 15.80 -1.67
CA PHE A 53 0.34 15.55 -2.21
C PHE A 53 0.01 14.06 -2.19
N ALA A 54 0.94 13.20 -2.62
CA ALA A 54 0.74 11.76 -2.58
C ALA A 54 0.50 11.25 -1.15
N PHE A 55 1.25 11.75 -0.16
CA PHE A 55 1.01 11.40 1.24
C PHE A 55 -0.33 11.91 1.76
N ALA A 56 -0.73 13.14 1.41
CA ALA A 56 -2.01 13.71 1.79
C ALA A 56 -3.19 12.84 1.34
N GLU A 57 -3.16 12.39 0.08
CA GLU A 57 -4.24 11.61 -0.52
C GLU A 57 -4.22 10.13 -0.11
N ALA A 58 -3.04 9.52 -0.02
CA ALA A 58 -2.92 8.07 0.17
C ALA A 58 -2.76 7.64 1.64
N CYS A 59 -2.33 8.53 2.55
CA CYS A 59 -1.90 8.13 3.89
C CYS A 59 -2.38 9.06 5.02
N ALA A 60 -2.35 10.38 4.80
CA ALA A 60 -2.74 11.39 5.78
C ALA A 60 -4.22 11.75 5.72
N THR A 61 -5.05 10.73 5.53
CA THR A 61 -6.51 10.82 5.55
C THR A 61 -7.04 10.82 6.99
N ALA A 62 -8.23 11.38 7.17
CA ALA A 62 -8.89 11.46 8.47
C ALA A 62 -9.04 10.07 9.10
N GLY A 63 -8.51 9.89 10.30
CA GLY A 63 -8.53 8.60 11.00
C GLY A 63 -7.32 7.71 10.75
N CYS A 64 -6.38 8.13 9.89
CA CYS A 64 -5.14 7.41 9.59
C CYS A 64 -3.92 8.22 10.06
N HIS A 65 -3.01 8.56 9.14
CA HIS A 65 -1.77 9.27 9.46
C HIS A 65 -1.90 10.80 9.31
N ASP A 66 -3.09 11.34 9.52
CA ASP A 66 -3.30 12.79 9.57
C ASP A 66 -2.70 13.41 10.86
N ALA A 67 -2.54 14.73 10.88
CA ALA A 67 -1.92 15.46 11.98
C ALA A 67 -2.68 15.37 13.32
N ALA A 68 -4.00 15.11 13.28
CA ALA A 68 -4.86 14.99 14.45
C ALA A 68 -4.91 13.54 14.97
N THR A 69 -5.11 12.55 14.08
CA THR A 69 -5.22 11.14 14.46
C THR A 69 -3.87 10.54 14.82
N ARG A 70 -2.84 10.84 14.03
CA ARG A 70 -1.48 10.29 14.17
C ARG A 70 -1.50 8.79 14.45
N ALA A 71 -2.06 8.00 13.55
CA ALA A 71 -2.12 6.55 13.73
C ALA A 71 -0.73 5.97 14.04
N ALA A 72 -0.64 5.16 15.10
CA ALA A 72 0.61 4.66 15.67
C ALA A 72 1.66 5.73 16.03
N GLY A 73 1.23 6.96 16.32
CA GLY A 73 2.09 8.10 16.65
C GLY A 73 2.73 8.78 15.44
N LEU A 74 2.38 8.38 14.21
CA LEU A 74 2.94 8.92 12.97
C LEU A 74 1.96 9.87 12.28
N SER A 75 2.44 11.06 11.91
CA SER A 75 1.79 11.99 10.99
C SER A 75 2.54 12.01 9.67
N LEU A 76 1.83 11.88 8.56
CA LEU A 76 2.33 12.00 7.19
C LEU A 76 1.75 13.25 6.51
N ALA A 77 1.46 14.29 7.30
CA ALA A 77 0.80 15.51 6.84
C ALA A 77 1.71 16.74 6.98
N GLY A 78 1.80 17.52 5.91
CA GLY A 78 2.41 18.85 5.91
C GLY A 78 3.79 18.88 6.58
N ALA A 79 3.98 19.81 7.51
CA ALA A 79 5.28 20.02 8.17
C ALA A 79 5.80 18.83 9.00
N ASP A 80 4.97 17.82 9.31
CA ASP A 80 5.47 16.61 9.98
C ASP A 80 6.30 15.71 9.03
N LEU A 81 6.18 15.88 7.71
CA LEU A 81 6.85 15.05 6.71
C LEU A 81 8.38 15.19 6.75
N ASP A 82 8.92 16.36 7.09
CA ASP A 82 10.38 16.53 7.19
C ASP A 82 10.99 15.65 8.30
N ALA A 83 10.21 15.32 9.34
CA ALA A 83 10.68 14.51 10.46
C ALA A 83 10.78 13.01 10.15
N ILE A 84 10.23 12.55 9.03
CA ILE A 84 10.25 11.13 8.65
C ILE A 84 11.54 10.74 7.93
N VAL A 85 12.23 11.71 7.32
CA VAL A 85 13.52 11.47 6.66
C VAL A 85 14.57 11.27 7.75
N ASP A 86 15.19 10.10 7.75
CA ASP A 86 16.13 9.60 8.75
C ASP A 86 15.61 9.61 10.21
N GLY A 87 14.30 9.80 10.37
CA GLY A 87 13.61 9.78 11.65
C GLY A 87 13.50 8.37 12.24
N PRO A 88 13.28 8.24 13.56
CA PRO A 88 13.15 6.94 14.20
C PRO A 88 11.86 6.22 13.77
N SER A 89 11.91 4.89 13.70
CA SER A 89 10.73 4.03 13.56
C SER A 89 10.62 3.02 14.71
N SER A 90 9.47 2.35 14.80
CA SER A 90 9.25 1.26 15.74
C SER A 90 10.01 -0.04 15.41
N ALA A 91 10.67 -0.12 14.24
CA ALA A 91 11.34 -1.33 13.77
C ALA A 91 12.87 -1.30 13.87
N GLY A 92 13.45 -0.24 14.45
CA GLY A 92 14.90 -0.12 14.61
C GLY A 92 15.67 0.20 13.33
N VAL A 93 14.96 0.49 12.23
CA VAL A 93 15.49 1.12 11.02
C VAL A 93 14.88 2.54 10.87
N PRO A 94 15.50 3.46 10.10
CA PRO A 94 14.90 4.77 9.87
C PRO A 94 13.53 4.69 9.21
N MET A 95 12.69 5.71 9.45
CA MET A 95 11.35 5.78 8.86
C MET A 95 11.43 5.86 7.34
N VAL A 96 12.25 6.77 6.81
CA VAL A 96 12.66 6.84 5.40
C VAL A 96 14.15 7.12 5.33
N THR A 97 14.88 6.35 4.53
CA THR A 97 16.24 6.66 4.08
C THR A 97 16.22 6.75 2.55
N ILE A 98 16.42 7.96 2.03
CA ILE A 98 16.35 8.23 0.59
C ILE A 98 17.45 7.46 -0.14
N GLY A 99 17.06 6.74 -1.19
CA GLY A 99 17.93 5.86 -1.96
C GLY A 99 18.09 4.46 -1.37
N ASP A 100 17.52 4.18 -0.19
CA ASP A 100 17.54 2.86 0.45
C ASP A 100 16.13 2.37 0.78
N VAL A 101 15.49 1.76 -0.22
CA VAL A 101 14.15 1.18 -0.10
C VAL A 101 14.12 0.03 0.92
N ALA A 102 15.17 -0.79 0.97
CA ALA A 102 15.25 -1.96 1.85
C ALA A 102 15.52 -1.57 3.31
N GLY A 103 16.22 -0.45 3.54
CA GLY A 103 16.47 0.13 4.85
C GLY A 103 15.39 1.08 5.36
N SER A 104 14.39 1.41 4.53
CA SER A 104 13.32 2.35 4.88
C SER A 104 12.11 1.62 5.46
N TYR A 105 11.76 1.89 6.73
CA TYR A 105 10.59 1.27 7.37
C TYR A 105 9.31 1.51 6.58
N LEU A 106 9.10 2.73 6.06
CA LEU A 106 7.91 3.09 5.31
C LEU A 106 7.81 2.32 3.98
N ALA A 107 8.91 2.15 3.25
CA ALA A 107 8.91 1.35 2.02
C ALA A 107 8.69 -0.13 2.32
N ILE A 108 9.30 -0.66 3.38
CA ILE A 108 9.00 -2.03 3.85
C ILE A 108 7.50 -2.16 4.09
N LYS A 109 6.88 -1.17 4.74
CA LYS A 109 5.43 -1.14 5.02
C LYS A 109 4.54 -1.05 3.77
N MET A 110 5.05 -0.58 2.64
CA MET A 110 4.29 -0.41 1.38
C MET A 110 4.50 -1.52 0.34
N LEU A 111 5.72 -2.06 0.21
CA LEU A 111 6.07 -2.95 -0.89
C LEU A 111 5.39 -4.31 -0.84
N PRO A 112 5.03 -4.95 -1.97
CA PRO A 112 4.52 -6.33 -2.04
C PRO A 112 5.39 -7.37 -1.27
N ASP A 113 4.78 -8.40 -0.69
CA ASP A 113 5.52 -9.37 0.15
C ASP A 113 6.45 -10.26 -0.67
N ASP A 114 6.13 -10.51 -1.94
CA ASP A 114 7.01 -11.17 -2.89
C ASP A 114 8.27 -10.32 -3.19
N VAL A 115 8.11 -9.00 -3.33
CA VAL A 115 9.23 -8.06 -3.51
C VAL A 115 10.12 -8.04 -2.26
N LEU A 116 9.54 -7.98 -1.06
CA LEU A 116 10.31 -8.05 0.18
C LEU A 116 11.04 -9.39 0.34
N SER A 117 10.33 -10.50 0.08
CA SER A 117 10.89 -11.85 0.19
C SER A 117 12.06 -12.06 -0.77
N ALA A 118 11.98 -11.50 -1.99
CA ALA A 118 13.08 -11.52 -2.96
C ALA A 118 14.33 -10.78 -2.45
N GLN A 119 14.16 -9.83 -1.52
CA GLN A 119 15.23 -9.10 -0.85
C GLN A 119 15.63 -9.69 0.51
N GLY A 120 15.02 -10.81 0.92
CA GLY A 120 15.27 -11.44 2.22
C GLY A 120 14.71 -10.64 3.39
N LEU A 121 13.72 -9.79 3.15
CA LEU A 121 13.05 -8.96 4.16
C LEU A 121 11.70 -9.56 4.54
N GLU A 122 11.32 -9.37 5.80
CA GLU A 122 10.00 -9.76 6.31
C GLU A 122 9.32 -8.52 6.91
N ARG A 123 8.05 -8.31 6.56
CA ARG A 123 7.25 -7.21 7.10
C ARG A 123 6.83 -7.52 8.53
N VAL A 124 7.17 -6.64 9.46
CA VAL A 124 6.65 -6.69 10.83
C VAL A 124 5.31 -5.98 10.91
N GLY A 125 4.24 -6.66 11.30
CA GLY A 125 2.88 -6.11 11.41
C GLY A 125 2.20 -5.87 10.05
N GLY A 126 1.02 -5.25 10.05
CA GLY A 126 0.22 -5.02 8.84
C GLY A 126 0.92 -4.15 7.78
N ARG A 127 0.57 -4.39 6.51
CA ARG A 127 0.91 -3.56 5.36
C ARG A 127 0.21 -2.19 5.46
N MET A 128 0.85 -1.17 4.88
CA MET A 128 0.35 0.19 4.75
C MET A 128 0.65 0.74 3.34
N PRO A 129 -0.30 1.37 2.65
CA PRO A 129 -1.70 1.49 3.05
C PRO A 129 -2.35 0.09 3.15
N PRO A 130 -3.35 -0.10 4.03
CA PRO A 130 -4.01 -1.39 4.21
C PRO A 130 -4.53 -1.97 2.90
N THR A 131 -5.04 -1.09 2.02
CA THR A 131 -5.58 -1.38 0.67
C THR A 131 -4.64 -2.18 -0.21
N GLY A 132 -3.33 -2.14 0.07
CA GLY A 132 -2.33 -2.85 -0.70
C GLY A 132 -2.15 -2.34 -2.13
N ASP A 133 -2.77 -1.23 -2.52
CA ASP A 133 -2.64 -0.66 -3.87
C ASP A 133 -1.29 0.07 -4.05
N PHE A 134 -0.20 -0.68 -4.16
CA PHE A 134 1.12 -0.14 -4.48
C PHE A 134 1.23 0.39 -5.92
N THR A 135 0.22 0.12 -6.76
CA THR A 135 0.19 0.51 -8.17
C THR A 135 -0.46 1.87 -8.38
N SER A 136 -1.12 2.45 -7.37
CA SER A 136 -1.64 3.82 -7.47
C SER A 136 -0.52 4.80 -7.81
N ALA A 137 -0.87 5.86 -8.55
CA ALA A 137 0.07 6.91 -8.90
C ALA A 137 0.72 7.55 -7.65
N ASN A 138 -0.05 7.69 -6.56
CA ASN A 138 0.44 8.26 -5.30
C ASN A 138 1.44 7.32 -4.60
N ASN A 139 1.13 6.02 -4.51
CA ASN A 139 2.03 5.07 -3.85
C ASN A 139 3.29 4.82 -4.68
N GLN A 140 3.20 4.81 -6.02
CA GLN A 140 4.38 4.78 -6.87
C GLN A 140 5.22 6.06 -6.74
N THR A 141 4.59 7.22 -6.59
CA THR A 141 5.29 8.50 -6.35
C THR A 141 6.10 8.46 -5.06
N ILE A 142 5.49 8.00 -3.96
CA ILE A 142 6.15 7.87 -2.66
C ILE A 142 7.28 6.84 -2.74
N LEU A 143 7.05 5.66 -3.32
CA LEU A 143 8.08 4.61 -3.42
C LEU A 143 9.23 5.03 -4.33
N ALA A 144 8.97 5.74 -5.43
CA ALA A 144 10.00 6.29 -6.30
C ALA A 144 10.85 7.32 -5.55
N TRP A 145 10.22 8.20 -4.77
CA TRP A 145 10.94 9.15 -3.92
C TRP A 145 11.82 8.47 -2.88
N ILE A 146 11.30 7.46 -2.16
CA ILE A 146 12.12 6.68 -1.22
C ILE A 146 13.28 5.97 -1.94
N ALA A 147 13.06 5.51 -3.17
CA ALA A 147 14.10 4.92 -4.01
C ALA A 147 15.15 5.92 -4.52
N GLY A 148 14.99 7.22 -4.23
CA GLY A 148 15.90 8.29 -4.64
C GLY A 148 15.62 8.86 -6.02
N ALA A 149 14.40 8.69 -6.55
CA ALA A 149 13.99 9.37 -7.77
C ALA A 149 14.00 10.89 -7.55
N GLU A 150 14.56 11.62 -8.53
CA GLU A 150 14.56 13.08 -8.51
C GLU A 150 13.18 13.59 -8.95
N PHE A 151 12.63 14.52 -8.17
CA PHE A 151 11.41 15.24 -8.50
C PHE A 151 11.79 16.66 -8.92
N PRO A 152 11.26 17.18 -10.03
CA PRO A 152 11.49 18.57 -10.37
C PRO A 152 10.88 19.45 -9.29
N ASP A 153 11.68 20.38 -8.75
CA ASP A 153 11.20 21.43 -7.86
C ASP A 153 10.26 22.35 -8.65
N GLU A 154 8.97 22.03 -8.70
CA GLU A 154 7.97 23.04 -9.01
C GLU A 154 7.88 23.96 -7.79
N GLY A 155 8.76 24.95 -7.76
CA GLY A 155 8.85 25.95 -6.71
C GLY A 155 7.49 26.54 -6.37
N GLY A 156 7.18 26.52 -5.07
CA GLY A 156 5.93 27.03 -4.53
C GLY A 156 5.60 28.44 -5.02
N THR A 157 4.37 28.62 -5.48
CA THR A 157 3.75 29.93 -5.54
C THR A 157 2.59 29.96 -4.56
N ASP A 158 2.79 30.72 -3.49
CA ASP A 158 1.74 31.22 -2.61
C ASP A 158 0.54 31.72 -3.45
N THR A 159 -0.65 31.20 -3.20
CA THR A 159 -1.89 31.89 -3.60
C THR A 159 -2.77 32.05 -2.37
N THR A 160 -2.67 33.23 -1.78
CA THR A 160 -3.61 33.74 -0.78
C THR A 160 -4.81 34.38 -1.48
N GLY A 161 -6.02 33.93 -1.14
CA GLY A 161 -7.33 34.53 -1.49
C GLY A 161 -7.74 34.39 -2.96
N ASP A 162 -8.98 34.10 -3.33
CA ASP A 162 -10.29 34.28 -2.71
C ASP A 162 -11.28 33.31 -3.38
N SER A 163 -12.43 33.15 -2.72
CA SER A 163 -13.59 32.36 -3.09
C SER A 163 -14.09 32.64 -4.52
N GLY A 164 -14.37 31.57 -5.29
CA GLY A 164 -15.03 31.67 -6.60
C GLY A 164 -15.51 30.30 -7.10
N THR A 165 -16.82 30.16 -7.24
CA THR A 165 -17.58 28.95 -7.55
C THR A 165 -17.38 28.36 -8.94
N SER A 166 -17.42 27.02 -8.97
CA SER A 166 -17.84 26.05 -10.02
C SER A 166 -16.99 25.78 -11.28
N SER A 167 -16.81 24.46 -11.46
CA SER A 167 -16.85 23.69 -12.71
C SER A 167 -15.58 23.65 -13.58
N GLY A 168 -14.81 22.59 -13.35
CA GLY A 168 -13.95 21.93 -14.32
C GLY A 168 -13.92 20.43 -14.02
N SER A 169 -14.47 19.63 -14.92
CA SER A 169 -14.62 18.17 -14.85
C SER A 169 -13.43 17.47 -15.52
N GLY A 170 -13.03 16.32 -14.97
CA GLY A 170 -12.25 15.25 -15.62
C GLY A 170 -10.90 14.99 -14.94
N GLY A 171 -10.61 13.82 -14.37
CA GLY A 171 -11.28 12.50 -14.27
C GLY A 171 -10.46 11.64 -13.30
N SER A 172 -10.74 10.38 -12.98
CA SER A 172 -11.82 9.42 -13.21
C SER A 172 -11.44 8.24 -12.30
N GLY A 173 -12.31 7.86 -11.36
CA GLY A 173 -12.13 6.68 -10.51
C GLY A 173 -13.44 6.31 -9.82
N GLY A 174 -14.30 5.58 -10.53
CA GLY A 174 -15.39 4.80 -9.95
C GLY A 174 -16.67 5.55 -9.54
N THR A 175 -17.31 6.31 -10.43
CA THR A 175 -18.78 6.47 -10.33
C THR A 175 -19.45 5.25 -10.95
N GLY A 176 -19.32 4.10 -10.30
CA GLY A 176 -20.22 2.99 -10.56
C GLY A 176 -21.61 3.41 -10.08
N THR A 177 -22.56 3.58 -11.00
CA THR A 177 -23.94 3.22 -10.63
C THR A 177 -23.86 1.79 -10.12
N GLY A 178 -24.45 1.49 -8.95
CA GLY A 178 -24.20 0.23 -8.25
C GLY A 178 -24.43 -1.06 -9.08
N ASP A 179 -25.06 -0.94 -10.25
CA ASP A 179 -25.22 -2.00 -11.25
C ASP A 179 -23.90 -2.53 -11.86
N ASP A 180 -22.81 -1.74 -11.88
CA ASP A 180 -21.49 -2.14 -12.43
C ASP A 180 -20.38 -2.23 -11.36
N ALA A 181 -20.74 -2.10 -10.07
CA ALA A 181 -19.76 -2.14 -8.98
C ALA A 181 -19.20 -3.57 -8.81
N THR A 182 -17.92 -3.67 -8.45
CA THR A 182 -17.22 -4.93 -8.14
C THR A 182 -16.73 -4.94 -6.70
N PHE A 183 -16.45 -6.14 -6.16
CA PHE A 183 -15.98 -6.25 -4.80
C PHE A 183 -14.62 -5.57 -4.64
N ASP A 184 -13.65 -5.93 -5.47
CA ASP A 184 -12.27 -5.46 -5.30
C ASP A 184 -12.12 -3.95 -5.54
N ALA A 185 -12.79 -3.41 -6.56
CA ALA A 185 -12.60 -2.02 -6.94
C ALA A 185 -13.46 -1.03 -6.13
N ASP A 186 -14.69 -1.42 -5.74
CA ASP A 186 -15.68 -0.48 -5.24
C ASP A 186 -16.11 -0.78 -3.79
N VAL A 187 -16.35 -2.05 -3.43
CA VAL A 187 -16.87 -2.41 -2.10
C VAL A 187 -15.76 -2.60 -1.07
N TRP A 188 -14.68 -3.27 -1.45
CA TRP A 188 -13.55 -3.57 -0.56
C TRP A 188 -12.94 -2.30 0.06
N PRO A 189 -12.69 -1.20 -0.70
CA PRO A 189 -12.16 0.04 -0.11
C PRO A 189 -13.08 0.62 0.98
N ILE A 190 -14.41 0.50 0.82
CA ILE A 190 -15.39 0.95 1.82
C ILE A 190 -15.29 0.07 3.07
N LEU A 191 -15.31 -1.25 2.91
CA LEU A 191 -15.24 -2.18 4.05
C LEU A 191 -13.94 -2.01 4.82
N GLU A 192 -12.83 -1.81 4.12
CA GLU A 192 -11.54 -1.60 4.76
C GLU A 192 -11.47 -0.30 5.56
N MET A 193 -11.92 0.81 4.97
CA MET A 193 -11.86 2.11 5.64
C MET A 193 -12.87 2.23 6.77
N ARG A 194 -14.09 1.71 6.57
CA ARG A 194 -15.22 1.93 7.48
C ARG A 194 -15.38 0.80 8.49
N CYS A 195 -14.90 -0.41 8.19
CA CYS A 195 -15.07 -1.60 9.02
C CYS A 195 -13.74 -2.17 9.55
N SER A 196 -12.69 -1.36 9.63
CA SER A 196 -11.32 -1.74 10.04
C SER A 196 -11.22 -2.53 11.36
N CYS A 197 -12.17 -2.39 12.28
CA CYS A 197 -12.28 -3.20 13.49
C CYS A 197 -12.35 -4.71 13.20
N HIS A 198 -12.96 -5.11 12.09
CA HIS A 198 -13.16 -6.51 11.69
C HIS A 198 -11.92 -7.18 11.04
N PHE A 199 -10.78 -6.47 10.95
CA PHE A 199 -9.58 -6.97 10.29
C PHE A 199 -8.54 -7.56 11.25
N GLY A 200 -8.68 -7.31 12.56
CA GLY A 200 -7.87 -7.93 13.60
C GLY A 200 -8.46 -9.29 14.00
N GLY A 201 -7.83 -10.39 13.60
CA GLY A 201 -8.33 -11.74 13.87
C GLY A 201 -8.57 -12.06 15.36
N ALA A 202 -9.56 -12.93 15.58
CA ALA A 202 -9.80 -13.81 16.73
C ALA A 202 -9.87 -13.23 18.17
N ASP A 203 -10.25 -11.97 18.36
CA ASP A 203 -11.06 -11.65 19.55
C ASP A 203 -12.54 -11.60 19.13
N GLU A 204 -13.07 -12.79 18.81
CA GLU A 204 -14.43 -13.08 18.32
C GLU A 204 -15.53 -12.32 19.09
N ALA A 205 -15.28 -12.00 20.36
CA ALA A 205 -16.22 -11.28 21.21
C ALA A 205 -16.35 -9.78 20.90
N LEU A 206 -15.30 -9.13 20.37
CA LEU A 206 -15.29 -7.69 20.07
C LEU A 206 -15.80 -7.37 18.66
N ASN A 207 -15.63 -8.31 17.71
CA ASN A 207 -16.03 -8.14 16.32
C ASN A 207 -17.34 -8.87 15.95
N GLY A 208 -18.05 -9.40 16.96
CA GLY A 208 -19.30 -10.15 16.74
C GLY A 208 -19.11 -11.43 15.91
N GLY A 209 -17.94 -12.06 16.01
CA GLY A 209 -17.57 -13.25 15.25
C GLY A 209 -17.31 -13.03 13.76
N LEU A 210 -17.29 -11.77 13.29
CA LEU A 210 -16.98 -11.44 11.91
C LEU A 210 -15.54 -10.96 11.77
N SER A 211 -14.78 -11.62 10.90
CA SER A 211 -13.45 -11.20 10.50
C SER A 211 -13.36 -11.10 8.98
N PHE A 212 -12.63 -10.11 8.48
CA PHE A 212 -12.29 -9.93 7.07
C PHE A 212 -10.79 -10.22 6.87
N PRO A 213 -10.40 -11.48 6.61
CA PRO A 213 -9.03 -11.78 6.22
C PRO A 213 -8.75 -11.16 4.86
N MET A 214 -7.60 -10.50 4.69
CA MET A 214 -7.27 -9.76 3.46
C MET A 214 -7.40 -10.62 2.19
N ASP A 215 -7.01 -11.89 2.25
CA ASP A 215 -6.99 -12.77 1.08
C ASP A 215 -8.29 -13.57 0.88
N SER A 216 -9.30 -13.37 1.74
CA SER A 216 -10.53 -14.17 1.71
C SER A 216 -11.77 -13.43 2.19
N ALA A 217 -11.75 -12.09 2.17
CA ALA A 217 -12.87 -11.30 2.67
C ALA A 217 -14.14 -11.47 1.82
N TYR A 218 -14.00 -11.58 0.49
CA TYR A 218 -15.12 -11.90 -0.40
C TYR A 218 -15.81 -13.21 0.03
N ALA A 219 -15.04 -14.29 0.17
CA ALA A 219 -15.55 -15.60 0.58
C ALA A 219 -16.05 -15.64 2.05
N ALA A 220 -15.62 -14.69 2.89
CA ALA A 220 -16.13 -14.54 4.25
C ALA A 220 -17.47 -13.78 4.31
N LEU A 221 -17.90 -13.16 3.21
CA LEU A 221 -19.10 -12.34 3.12
C LEU A 221 -20.16 -12.95 2.21
N VAL A 222 -19.78 -13.31 0.98
CA VAL A 222 -20.70 -13.77 -0.05
C VAL A 222 -21.06 -15.24 0.17
N ASP A 223 -22.36 -15.54 0.18
CA ASP A 223 -22.92 -16.87 0.47
C ASP A 223 -22.53 -17.44 1.85
N ALA A 224 -22.04 -16.58 2.76
CA ALA A 224 -21.59 -16.96 4.08
C ALA A 224 -22.70 -16.70 5.10
N PRO A 225 -23.11 -17.69 5.91
CA PRO A 225 -24.22 -17.51 6.85
C PRO A 225 -23.88 -16.51 7.96
N SER A 226 -24.84 -15.66 8.30
CA SER A 226 -24.73 -14.77 9.46
C SER A 226 -24.71 -15.57 10.77
N ILE A 227 -23.82 -15.19 11.68
CA ILE A 227 -23.76 -15.78 13.03
C ILE A 227 -25.00 -15.39 13.85
N ASP A 228 -25.46 -14.15 13.71
CA ASP A 228 -26.62 -13.63 14.44
C ASP A 228 -27.93 -14.24 13.90
N VAL A 229 -28.01 -14.39 12.57
CA VAL A 229 -29.21 -14.89 11.87
C VAL A 229 -28.81 -15.98 10.87
N PRO A 230 -28.59 -17.25 11.32
CA PRO A 230 -28.07 -18.32 10.45
C PRO A 230 -28.97 -18.74 9.27
N SER A 231 -30.17 -18.17 9.16
CA SER A 231 -31.07 -18.35 8.02
C SER A 231 -30.89 -17.29 6.93
N MET A 232 -29.96 -16.35 7.11
CA MET A 232 -29.60 -15.30 6.15
C MET A 232 -28.10 -15.29 5.95
N ASP A 233 -27.67 -15.02 4.73
CA ASP A 233 -26.26 -14.82 4.43
C ASP A 233 -25.84 -13.38 4.77
N LEU A 234 -24.54 -13.18 5.03
CA LEU A 234 -23.95 -11.87 5.21
C LEU A 234 -24.15 -11.04 3.95
N VAL A 235 -23.88 -11.64 2.79
CA VAL A 235 -24.26 -11.13 1.47
C VAL A 235 -24.91 -12.27 0.68
N GLU A 236 -26.18 -12.08 0.30
CA GLU A 236 -26.94 -12.95 -0.61
C GLU A 236 -26.92 -12.30 -2.01
N PRO A 237 -26.20 -12.86 -2.98
CA PRO A 237 -26.15 -12.35 -4.34
C PRO A 237 -27.55 -12.18 -4.97
N ASN A 238 -27.80 -11.04 -5.60
CA ASN A 238 -29.06 -10.67 -6.24
C ASN A 238 -30.22 -10.38 -5.26
N ASP A 239 -30.01 -10.47 -3.94
CA ASP A 239 -31.06 -10.21 -2.95
C ASP A 239 -30.56 -9.31 -1.80
N PRO A 240 -30.57 -7.98 -2.00
CA PRO A 240 -30.20 -7.02 -0.97
C PRO A 240 -31.07 -7.10 0.30
N ASP A 241 -32.35 -7.45 0.15
CA ASP A 241 -33.29 -7.53 1.28
C ASP A 241 -33.00 -8.75 2.17
N ASN A 242 -32.38 -9.81 1.62
CA ASN A 242 -31.93 -10.98 2.37
C ASN A 242 -30.44 -10.94 2.77
N SER A 243 -29.75 -9.82 2.58
CA SER A 243 -28.33 -9.65 2.94
C SER A 243 -28.15 -9.04 4.32
N TYR A 244 -27.67 -9.81 5.30
CA TYR A 244 -27.54 -9.36 6.69
C TYR A 244 -26.58 -8.18 6.87
N LEU A 245 -25.55 -8.06 6.02
CA LEU A 245 -24.63 -6.92 6.02
C LEU A 245 -25.40 -5.59 5.86
N LEU A 246 -26.36 -5.51 4.93
CA LEU A 246 -27.14 -4.28 4.72
C LEU A 246 -27.99 -3.93 5.93
N HIS A 247 -28.54 -4.92 6.64
CA HIS A 247 -29.25 -4.67 7.89
C HIS A 247 -28.35 -4.09 8.98
N LYS A 248 -27.11 -4.59 9.09
CA LYS A 248 -26.12 -4.02 10.02
C LYS A 248 -25.71 -2.61 9.63
N LEU A 249 -25.54 -2.33 8.34
CA LEU A 249 -25.18 -1.00 7.83
C LEU A 249 -26.33 0.03 7.96
N LYS A 250 -27.57 -0.39 7.73
CA LYS A 250 -28.78 0.47 7.80
C LYS A 250 -29.36 0.58 9.22
N GLY A 251 -28.91 -0.26 10.16
CA GLY A 251 -29.41 -0.27 11.55
C GLY A 251 -30.77 -0.96 11.71
N THR A 252 -31.14 -1.82 10.77
CA THR A 252 -32.42 -2.56 10.75
C THR A 252 -32.29 -4.02 11.15
N GLN A 253 -31.13 -4.44 11.69
CA GLN A 253 -30.86 -5.83 12.08
C GLN A 253 -31.88 -6.42 13.04
N GLY A 254 -32.48 -5.61 13.92
CA GLY A 254 -33.52 -6.09 14.85
C GLY A 254 -34.81 -6.50 14.16
N GLU A 255 -35.08 -6.00 12.95
CA GLU A 255 -36.29 -6.32 12.18
C GLU A 255 -36.25 -7.74 11.60
N VAL A 256 -35.04 -8.26 11.36
CA VAL A 256 -34.78 -9.62 10.84
C VAL A 256 -34.35 -10.60 11.94
N GLY A 257 -34.51 -10.22 13.21
CA GLY A 257 -34.16 -11.08 14.35
C GLY A 257 -32.67 -11.09 14.71
N GLY A 258 -31.88 -10.19 14.14
CA GLY A 258 -30.48 -9.98 14.47
C GLY A 258 -30.25 -9.24 15.78
N ALA A 259 -28.98 -9.16 16.19
CA ALA A 259 -28.58 -8.63 17.49
C ALA A 259 -27.58 -7.45 17.38
N GLY A 260 -27.36 -6.78 18.52
CA GLY A 260 -26.42 -5.68 18.64
C GLY A 260 -26.91 -4.37 18.02
N VAL A 261 -25.96 -3.51 17.67
CA VAL A 261 -26.21 -2.15 17.14
C VAL A 261 -25.89 -2.06 15.64
N GLN A 262 -26.28 -0.93 15.04
CA GLN A 262 -25.83 -0.53 13.71
C GLN A 262 -24.30 -0.50 13.66
N MET A 263 -23.75 -1.00 12.56
CA MET A 263 -22.33 -0.96 12.25
C MET A 263 -22.08 -0.06 11.03
N PRO A 264 -20.91 0.59 10.93
CA PRO A 264 -19.88 0.72 11.96
C PRO A 264 -20.35 1.53 13.18
N THR A 265 -19.79 1.24 14.34
CA THR A 265 -20.07 2.02 15.55
C THR A 265 -19.40 3.39 15.49
N GLY A 266 -20.04 4.42 16.03
CA GLY A 266 -19.51 5.79 16.11
C GLY A 266 -19.71 6.63 14.84
N SER A 267 -19.67 6.03 13.65
CA SER A 267 -19.94 6.71 12.38
C SER A 267 -20.58 5.75 11.38
N ALA A 268 -21.87 5.96 11.07
CA ALA A 268 -22.55 5.21 10.04
C ALA A 268 -21.96 5.53 8.65
N LEU A 269 -22.08 4.59 7.71
CA LEU A 269 -21.76 4.84 6.30
C LEU A 269 -22.65 5.95 5.74
N GLU A 270 -22.10 6.68 4.78
CA GLU A 270 -22.87 7.64 4.02
C GLU A 270 -23.88 6.93 3.11
N SER A 271 -24.98 7.62 2.81
CA SER A 271 -26.03 7.05 1.96
C SER A 271 -25.54 6.65 0.56
N GLY A 272 -24.45 7.26 0.06
CA GLY A 272 -23.81 6.89 -1.21
C GLY A 272 -23.09 5.55 -1.12
N GLU A 273 -22.29 5.34 -0.07
CA GLU A 273 -21.58 4.09 0.20
C GLU A 273 -22.56 2.91 0.37
N ILE A 274 -23.63 3.11 1.15
CA ILE A 274 -24.66 2.08 1.35
C ILE A 274 -25.32 1.71 0.01
N LYS A 275 -25.64 2.70 -0.83
CA LYS A 275 -26.25 2.46 -2.15
C LYS A 275 -25.31 1.74 -3.11
N LEU A 276 -24.01 2.01 -3.03
CA LEU A 276 -23.02 1.32 -3.84
C LEU A 276 -22.94 -0.16 -3.46
N ILE A 277 -22.88 -0.47 -2.16
CA ILE A 277 -22.92 -1.85 -1.65
C ILE A 277 -24.24 -2.53 -2.02
N GLU A 278 -25.37 -1.84 -1.85
CA GLU A 278 -26.70 -2.35 -2.19
C GLU A 278 -26.82 -2.68 -3.69
N GLY A 279 -26.28 -1.84 -4.57
CA GLY A 279 -26.26 -2.11 -6.00
C GLY A 279 -25.33 -3.26 -6.37
N TRP A 280 -24.12 -3.33 -5.78
CA TRP A 280 -23.20 -4.45 -5.97
C TRP A 280 -23.86 -5.80 -5.62
N ILE A 281 -24.57 -5.87 -4.49
CA ILE A 281 -25.33 -7.07 -4.10
C ILE A 281 -26.43 -7.35 -5.12
N ALA A 282 -27.20 -6.33 -5.53
CA ALA A 282 -28.27 -6.48 -6.51
C ALA A 282 -27.76 -6.96 -7.89
N ALA A 283 -26.53 -6.62 -8.25
CA ALA A 283 -25.85 -7.06 -9.47
C ALA A 283 -25.30 -8.51 -9.40
N GLY A 284 -25.55 -9.21 -8.30
CA GLY A 284 -25.06 -10.58 -8.08
C GLY A 284 -23.70 -10.64 -7.38
N ALA A 285 -23.31 -9.56 -6.69
CA ALA A 285 -22.09 -9.45 -5.91
C ALA A 285 -20.81 -9.85 -6.70
N PRO A 286 -20.57 -9.31 -7.91
CA PRO A 286 -19.38 -9.68 -8.69
C PRO A 286 -18.08 -9.32 -7.95
N GLU A 287 -17.09 -10.21 -8.03
CA GLU A 287 -15.74 -10.02 -7.45
C GLU A 287 -14.98 -8.90 -8.17
#